data_AF-A0A962ZQM3-F1
#
_entry.id   AF-A0A962ZQM3-F1
#
_cell.length_a   1.000
_cell.length_b   1.000
_cell.length_c   1.000
_cell.angle_alpha   90.00
_cell.angle_beta   90.00
_cell.angle_gamma   90.00
#
_symmetry.space_group_name_H-M   'P 1'
#
loop_
_entity.id
_entity.type
_entity.pdbx_description
1 polymer ?
#
loop_
_entity_poly.entity_id
_entity_poly.type
_entity_poly.pdbx_seq_one_letter_code
_entity_poly.pdbx_strand_id
1 'polypeptide(L)'
;THSKLQDRRVELVIVDNPTINAFAVPGGVIGVHNGLFLWAQSEDELATVLSHEIAHLSQRHFSRGVEFQKKQQPLALAAMLASLIIMATAGGDAGMAALSATQAATQDSALRYSRGNEQEADRIGMQTMVDAGMDPNAAPAMFERMLQASRYASSNRIPEFLRSHPLSESRIADTRNRARQYPKEIHPVSLSYQLMRARAANQLANTPEEAVQTFRGELEGKTQSREAATYGLVLALTDAGRPDEASLELDSIWSKSPDRIEYIIASAEIDMARNRPARAVETLSKKLAVSPGNHALTMTYAKALMQNQQPHIAEEVLLAQSKQRPNDPGLWYLLAEVQGLAGNIAGLHQSRAEYFILNGVLDAAEQQLNYALKLTQGDYPTTARITERLRDIAQLREQLENF
;
A
#
# COMPACT_ATOMS: atom_id res chain seq x y z
N THR A 1 3.19 -17.11 7.93
CA THR A 1 3.91 -18.16 8.70
C THR A 1 5.04 -18.80 7.91
N HIS A 2 4.99 -18.78 6.58
CA HIS A 2 5.93 -19.47 5.68
C HIS A 2 7.23 -18.70 5.40
N SER A 3 7.24 -17.37 5.60
CA SER A 3 8.46 -16.58 5.40
C SER A 3 9.50 -16.82 6.49
N LYS A 4 10.77 -16.61 6.14
CA LYS A 4 11.91 -16.64 7.07
C LYS A 4 12.01 -15.39 7.96
N LEU A 5 10.99 -14.52 7.93
CA LEU A 5 10.96 -13.30 8.73
C LEU A 5 10.83 -13.63 10.22
N GLN A 6 11.80 -13.14 11.01
CA GLN A 6 11.85 -13.39 12.45
C GLN A 6 10.87 -12.50 13.22
N ASP A 7 10.92 -11.17 13.01
CA ASP A 7 9.93 -10.24 13.56
C ASP A 7 8.75 -10.14 12.61
N ARG A 8 7.61 -10.70 13.02
CA ARG A 8 6.40 -10.81 12.19
C ARG A 8 5.44 -9.65 12.39
N ARG A 9 5.84 -8.61 13.11
CA ARG A 9 5.10 -7.35 13.16
C ARG A 9 5.29 -6.65 11.83
N VAL A 10 4.38 -6.91 10.91
CA VAL A 10 4.36 -6.29 9.58
C VAL A 10 3.15 -5.37 9.49
N GLU A 11 3.41 -4.14 9.09
CA GLU A 11 2.36 -3.16 8.79
C GLU A 11 2.28 -2.99 7.28
N LEU A 12 1.12 -3.32 6.70
CA LEU A 12 0.89 -3.17 5.27
C LEU A 12 0.19 -1.83 5.03
N VAL A 13 0.78 -1.01 4.17
CA VAL A 13 0.23 0.30 3.79
C VAL A 13 -0.06 0.29 2.29
N ILE A 14 -1.28 0.67 1.93
CA ILE A 14 -1.64 0.92 0.54
C ILE A 14 -1.46 2.42 0.26
N VAL A 15 -0.65 2.73 -0.73
CA VAL A 15 -0.39 4.10 -1.19
C VAL A 15 -1.25 4.37 -2.41
N ASP A 16 -2.01 5.47 -2.39
CA ASP A 16 -2.81 5.89 -3.54
C ASP A 16 -1.90 6.48 -4.62
N ASN A 17 -1.48 5.63 -5.56
CA ASN A 17 -0.56 5.97 -6.63
C ASN A 17 -0.71 4.99 -7.80
N PRO A 18 -1.00 5.46 -9.03
CA PRO A 18 -1.23 4.58 -10.19
C PRO A 18 0.03 3.87 -10.71
N THR A 19 1.21 4.21 -10.20
CA THR A 19 2.48 3.57 -10.62
C THR A 19 2.65 2.18 -10.00
N ILE A 20 3.35 1.29 -10.71
CA ILE A 20 3.76 -0.01 -10.16
C ILE A 20 4.88 0.22 -9.14
N ASN A 21 4.58 0.04 -7.87
CA ASN A 21 5.59 0.03 -6.82
C ASN A 21 5.19 -0.80 -5.60
N ALA A 22 6.21 -1.31 -4.92
CA ALA A 22 6.15 -1.82 -3.57
C ALA A 22 7.51 -1.61 -2.93
N PHE A 23 7.55 -1.50 -1.60
CA PHE A 23 8.80 -1.34 -0.88
C PHE A 23 8.65 -1.85 0.55
N ALA A 24 9.75 -2.32 1.11
CA ALA A 24 9.89 -2.59 2.53
C ALA A 24 10.91 -1.67 3.19
N VAL A 25 10.56 -1.11 4.35
CA VAL A 25 11.45 -0.28 5.16
C VAL A 25 11.72 -0.92 6.53
N PRO A 26 12.83 -0.54 7.20
CA PRO A 26 13.08 -0.95 8.57
C PRO A 26 11.88 -0.68 9.49
N GLY A 27 11.65 -1.58 10.45
CA GLY A 27 10.47 -1.51 11.32
C GLY A 27 9.30 -2.40 10.87
N GLY A 28 9.43 -3.10 9.74
CA GLY A 28 8.43 -4.07 9.28
C GLY A 28 7.29 -3.46 8.47
N VAL A 29 7.44 -2.23 7.97
CA VAL A 29 6.44 -1.59 7.12
C VAL A 29 6.66 -2.02 5.67
N ILE A 30 5.59 -2.47 5.01
CA ILE A 30 5.54 -2.78 3.59
C ILE A 30 4.53 -1.82 2.94
N GLY A 31 5.03 -0.95 2.08
CA GLY A 31 4.21 -0.07 1.25
C GLY A 31 3.91 -0.72 -0.11
N VAL A 32 2.67 -0.60 -0.57
CA VAL A 32 2.25 -1.09 -1.89
C VAL A 32 1.44 0.01 -2.57
N HIS A 33 1.83 0.39 -3.78
CA HIS A 33 1.00 1.29 -4.58
C HIS A 33 -0.24 0.54 -5.08
N ASN A 34 -1.43 1.14 -4.99
CA ASN A 34 -2.65 0.55 -5.55
C ASN A 34 -2.55 0.34 -7.09
N GLY A 35 -1.68 1.09 -7.78
CA GLY A 35 -1.33 0.87 -9.19
C GLY A 35 -0.80 -0.52 -9.50
N LEU A 36 -0.23 -1.23 -8.52
CA LEU A 36 0.24 -2.61 -8.68
C LEU A 36 -0.90 -3.57 -9.09
N PHE A 37 -2.12 -3.35 -8.59
CA PHE A 37 -3.29 -4.18 -8.90
C PHE A 37 -3.71 -4.09 -10.37
N LEU A 38 -3.38 -3.01 -11.07
CA LEU A 38 -3.65 -2.87 -12.51
C LEU A 38 -2.85 -3.89 -13.34
N TRP A 39 -1.68 -4.30 -12.84
CA TRP A 39 -0.72 -5.13 -13.56
C TRP A 39 -0.72 -6.58 -13.09
N ALA A 40 -0.80 -6.82 -11.78
CA ALA A 40 -0.88 -8.16 -11.22
C ALA A 40 -2.24 -8.80 -11.59
N GLN A 41 -2.22 -9.80 -12.47
CA GLN A 41 -3.45 -10.41 -12.98
C GLN A 41 -4.02 -11.51 -12.07
N SER A 42 -3.26 -11.98 -11.09
CA SER A 42 -3.68 -12.96 -10.09
C SER A 42 -3.20 -12.59 -8.70
N GLU A 43 -3.80 -13.22 -7.69
CA GLU A 43 -3.36 -13.09 -6.29
C GLU A 43 -1.90 -13.53 -6.13
N ASP A 44 -1.49 -14.59 -6.83
CA ASP A 44 -0.12 -15.11 -6.79
C ASP A 44 0.89 -14.12 -7.43
N GLU A 45 0.50 -13.39 -8.47
CA GLU A 45 1.35 -12.34 -9.06
C GLU A 45 1.56 -11.18 -8.08
N LEU A 46 0.51 -10.75 -7.36
CA LEU A 46 0.65 -9.77 -6.28
C LEU A 46 1.52 -10.31 -5.15
N ALA A 47 1.30 -11.56 -4.76
CA ALA A 47 2.04 -12.22 -3.69
C ALA A 47 3.52 -12.41 -4.03
N THR A 48 3.89 -12.47 -5.32
CA THR A 48 5.29 -12.42 -5.76
C THR A 48 5.97 -11.16 -5.26
N VAL A 49 5.37 -10.00 -5.51
CA VAL A 49 5.93 -8.70 -5.10
C VAL A 49 6.00 -8.60 -3.58
N LEU A 50 4.93 -8.99 -2.88
CA LEU A 50 4.92 -8.98 -1.41
C LEU A 50 5.96 -9.93 -0.81
N SER A 51 6.10 -11.13 -1.36
CA SER A 51 7.06 -12.13 -0.87
C SER A 51 8.50 -11.69 -1.14
N HIS A 52 8.74 -10.97 -2.24
CA HIS A 52 10.02 -10.32 -2.55
C HIS A 52 10.38 -9.27 -1.49
N GLU A 53 9.44 -8.36 -1.16
CA GLU A 53 9.64 -7.36 -0.10
C GLU A 53 9.87 -7.99 1.28
N ILE A 54 9.10 -9.04 1.61
CA ILE A 54 9.31 -9.82 2.83
C ILE A 54 10.70 -10.48 2.83
N ALA A 55 11.20 -10.94 1.67
CA ALA A 55 12.52 -11.51 1.55
C ALA A 55 13.60 -10.46 1.84
N HIS A 56 13.46 -9.22 1.33
CA HIS A 56 14.35 -8.10 1.68
C HIS A 56 14.42 -7.84 3.19
N LEU A 57 13.28 -7.87 3.89
CA LEU A 57 13.22 -7.73 5.35
C LEU A 57 13.88 -8.90 6.05
N SER A 58 13.52 -10.13 5.67
CA SER A 58 14.01 -11.35 6.33
C SER A 58 15.53 -11.49 6.20
N GLN A 59 16.09 -11.07 5.06
CA GLN A 59 17.53 -11.12 4.82
C GLN A 59 18.27 -9.85 5.20
N ARG A 60 17.59 -8.90 5.83
CA ARG A 60 18.17 -7.66 6.36
C ARG A 60 18.99 -6.93 5.30
N HIS A 61 18.52 -6.91 4.04
CA HIS A 61 19.26 -6.32 2.92
C HIS A 61 19.60 -4.85 3.17
N PHE A 62 18.72 -4.10 3.84
CA PHE A 62 19.02 -2.73 4.27
C PHE A 62 20.21 -2.68 5.25
N SER A 63 20.15 -3.43 6.37
CA SER A 63 21.23 -3.42 7.38
C SER A 63 22.56 -3.93 6.81
N ARG A 64 22.52 -5.01 6.01
CA ARG A 64 23.71 -5.55 5.34
C ARG A 64 24.28 -4.57 4.32
N GLY A 65 23.43 -3.81 3.63
CA GLY A 65 23.84 -2.74 2.71
C GLY A 65 24.58 -1.61 3.42
N VAL A 66 24.08 -1.15 4.56
CA VAL A 66 24.76 -0.13 5.39
C VAL A 66 26.12 -0.67 5.88
N GLU A 67 26.17 -1.92 6.34
CA GLU A 67 27.42 -2.55 6.78
C GLU A 67 28.43 -2.69 5.63
N PHE A 68 27.97 -3.09 4.44
CA PHE A 68 28.77 -3.16 3.23
C PHE A 68 29.38 -1.79 2.88
N GLN A 69 28.58 -0.72 2.88
CA GLN A 69 29.07 0.63 2.61
C GLN A 69 30.13 1.07 3.63
N LYS A 70 29.88 0.84 4.93
CA LYS A 70 30.86 1.15 5.98
C LYS A 70 32.19 0.41 5.80
N LYS A 71 32.14 -0.85 5.34
CA LYS A 71 33.34 -1.66 5.05
C LYS A 71 34.07 -1.21 3.78
N GLN A 72 33.35 -0.74 2.77
CA GLN A 72 33.93 -0.28 1.49
C GLN A 72 34.53 1.13 1.58
N GLN A 73 33.99 2.01 2.42
CA GLN A 73 34.45 3.40 2.54
C GLN A 73 35.97 3.55 2.76
N PRO A 74 36.63 2.86 3.72
CA PRO A 74 38.07 2.98 3.90
C PRO A 74 38.87 2.43 2.71
N LEU A 75 38.37 1.39 2.04
CA LEU A 75 39.02 0.81 0.86
C LEU A 75 38.96 1.77 -0.33
N ALA A 76 37.80 2.39 -0.57
CA ALA A 76 37.63 3.40 -1.60
C ALA A 76 38.53 4.62 -1.35
N LEU A 77 38.63 5.07 -0.10
CA LEU A 77 39.53 6.17 0.29
C LEU A 77 41.01 5.80 0.05
N ALA A 78 41.44 4.61 0.44
CA ALA A 78 42.80 4.14 0.21
C ALA A 78 43.14 4.04 -1.28
N ALA A 79 42.22 3.53 -2.11
CA ALA A 79 42.39 3.44 -3.55
C ALA A 79 42.43 4.82 -4.23
N MET A 80 41.63 5.77 -3.74
CA MET A 80 41.67 7.17 -4.19
C MET A 80 43.02 7.82 -3.84
N LEU A 81 43.51 7.64 -2.60
CA LEU A 81 44.83 8.14 -2.19
C LEU A 81 45.96 7.52 -3.02
N ALA A 82 45.90 6.22 -3.29
CA ALA A 82 46.85 5.55 -4.17
C ALA A 82 46.84 6.14 -5.58
N SER A 83 45.66 6.48 -6.11
CA SER A 83 45.52 7.12 -7.42
C SER A 83 46.13 8.53 -7.46
N LEU A 84 46.04 9.29 -6.36
CA LEU A 84 46.72 10.58 -6.21
C LEU A 84 48.25 10.44 -6.15
N ILE A 85 48.76 9.39 -5.50
CA ILE A 85 50.19 9.10 -5.51
C ILE A 85 50.65 8.80 -6.95
N ILE A 86 49.91 7.98 -7.69
CA ILE A 86 50.20 7.71 -9.12
C ILE A 86 50.21 9.02 -9.92
N MET A 87 49.26 9.92 -9.67
CA MET A 87 49.22 11.24 -10.31
C MET A 87 50.52 12.03 -10.07
N ALA A 88 50.99 12.04 -8.82
CA ALA A 88 52.20 12.76 -8.43
C ALA A 88 53.49 12.11 -8.99
N THR A 89 53.52 10.77 -9.12
CA THR A 89 54.74 10.04 -9.50
C THR A 89 54.84 9.68 -10.99
N ALA A 90 53.71 9.46 -11.66
CA ALA A 90 53.63 8.95 -13.04
C ALA A 90 52.95 9.93 -14.01
N GLY A 91 52.53 11.11 -13.52
CA GLY A 91 51.93 12.17 -14.33
C GLY A 91 50.40 12.25 -14.22
N GLY A 92 49.86 13.41 -14.60
CA GLY A 92 48.44 13.76 -14.47
C GLY A 92 47.49 12.75 -15.12
N ASP A 93 47.79 12.35 -16.37
CA ASP A 93 46.95 11.43 -17.13
C ASP A 93 46.88 10.03 -16.50
N ALA A 94 48.00 9.51 -16.00
CA ALA A 94 48.06 8.22 -15.33
C ALA A 94 47.26 8.23 -14.02
N GLY A 95 47.37 9.30 -13.24
CA GLY A 95 46.58 9.50 -12.02
C GLY A 95 45.07 9.62 -12.28
N MET A 96 44.68 10.38 -13.30
CA MET A 96 43.28 10.52 -13.70
C MET A 96 42.66 9.22 -14.20
N ALA A 97 43.43 8.43 -14.96
CA ALA A 97 43.01 7.09 -15.37
C ALA A 97 42.83 6.16 -14.17
N ALA A 98 43.75 6.18 -13.20
CA ALA A 98 43.65 5.39 -11.97
C ALA A 98 42.45 5.78 -11.10
N LEU A 99 42.18 7.09 -10.95
CA LEU A 99 40.99 7.60 -10.25
C LEU A 99 39.70 7.12 -10.91
N SER A 100 39.62 7.23 -12.24
CA SER A 100 38.45 6.81 -13.01
C SER A 100 38.21 5.31 -12.88
N ALA A 101 39.27 4.51 -12.95
CA ALA A 101 39.21 3.06 -12.74
C ALA A 101 38.75 2.71 -11.32
N THR A 102 39.25 3.42 -10.30
CA THR A 102 38.83 3.24 -8.90
C THR A 102 37.35 3.56 -8.72
N GLN A 103 36.87 4.66 -9.31
CA GLN A 103 35.46 5.03 -9.24
C GLN A 103 34.57 4.02 -9.96
N ALA A 104 34.98 3.52 -11.12
CA ALA A 104 34.27 2.48 -11.84
C ALA A 104 34.22 1.16 -11.06
N ALA A 105 35.34 0.75 -10.44
CA ALA A 105 35.40 -0.48 -9.65
C ALA A 105 34.53 -0.43 -8.38
N THR A 106 34.51 0.72 -7.69
CA THR A 106 33.65 0.91 -6.51
C THR A 106 32.16 0.88 -6.90
N GLN A 107 31.80 1.51 -8.01
CA GLN A 107 30.43 1.49 -8.53
C GLN A 107 30.02 0.08 -8.99
N ASP A 108 30.87 -0.64 -9.73
CA ASP A 108 30.58 -2.02 -10.14
C ASP A 108 30.39 -2.94 -8.91
N SER A 109 31.25 -2.81 -7.90
CA SER A 109 31.15 -3.57 -6.65
C SER A 109 29.78 -3.36 -5.98
N ALA A 110 29.32 -2.11 -5.87
CA ALA A 110 28.01 -1.78 -5.30
C ALA A 110 26.86 -2.34 -6.15
N LEU A 111 26.93 -2.23 -7.48
CA LEU A 111 25.93 -2.76 -8.40
C LEU A 111 25.85 -4.28 -8.35
N ARG A 112 26.99 -4.98 -8.27
CA ARG A 112 27.05 -6.44 -8.10
C ARG A 112 26.45 -6.88 -6.78
N TYR A 113 26.73 -6.16 -5.70
CA TYR A 113 26.15 -6.42 -4.39
C TYR A 113 24.63 -6.28 -4.40
N SER A 114 24.11 -5.18 -4.97
CA SER A 114 22.68 -4.94 -5.15
C SER A 114 22.01 -6.06 -5.97
N ARG A 115 22.57 -6.43 -7.14
CA ARG A 115 22.06 -7.54 -7.96
C ARG A 115 22.06 -8.88 -7.22
N GLY A 116 23.03 -9.12 -6.34
CA GLY A 116 23.08 -10.30 -5.49
C GLY A 116 21.91 -10.35 -4.49
N ASN A 117 21.58 -9.22 -3.87
CA ASN A 117 20.44 -9.11 -2.95
C ASN A 117 19.11 -9.35 -3.68
N GLU A 118 18.96 -8.83 -4.89
CA GLU A 118 17.76 -9.06 -5.72
C GLU A 118 17.56 -10.54 -6.06
N GLN A 119 18.63 -11.23 -6.49
CA GLN A 119 18.58 -12.67 -6.76
C GLN A 119 18.30 -13.48 -5.49
N GLU A 120 18.86 -13.08 -4.35
CA GLU A 120 18.56 -13.70 -3.06
C GLU A 120 17.07 -13.52 -2.70
N ALA A 121 16.54 -12.31 -2.84
CA ALA A 121 15.14 -11.97 -2.58
C ALA A 121 14.18 -12.74 -3.49
N ASP A 122 14.44 -12.80 -4.80
CA ASP A 122 13.63 -13.58 -5.76
C ASP A 122 13.49 -15.04 -5.31
N ARG A 123 14.60 -15.66 -4.92
CA ARG A 123 14.67 -17.08 -4.57
C ARG A 123 13.91 -17.38 -3.28
N ILE A 124 14.09 -16.55 -2.27
CA ILE A 124 13.44 -16.72 -0.97
C ILE A 124 11.97 -16.34 -1.04
N GLY A 125 11.64 -15.31 -1.82
CA GLY A 125 10.27 -14.90 -2.10
C GLY A 125 9.51 -16.03 -2.79
N MET A 126 10.07 -16.59 -3.87
CA MET A 126 9.49 -17.76 -4.54
C MET A 126 9.34 -18.96 -3.61
N GLN A 127 10.34 -19.26 -2.77
CA GLN A 127 10.21 -20.34 -1.79
C GLN A 127 9.06 -20.07 -0.81
N THR A 128 8.95 -18.82 -0.33
CA THR A 128 7.88 -18.40 0.59
C THR A 128 6.50 -18.57 -0.05
N MET A 129 6.36 -18.25 -1.34
CA MET A 129 5.12 -18.46 -2.10
C MET A 129 4.77 -19.94 -2.21
N VAL A 130 5.74 -20.78 -2.60
CA VAL A 130 5.52 -22.23 -2.72
C VAL A 130 5.13 -22.83 -1.37
N ASP A 131 5.83 -22.45 -0.31
CA ASP A 131 5.53 -22.93 1.05
C ASP A 131 4.13 -22.48 1.50
N ALA A 132 3.59 -21.39 0.95
CA ALA A 132 2.24 -20.89 1.17
C ALA A 132 1.19 -21.49 0.22
N GLY A 133 1.57 -22.41 -0.69
CA GLY A 133 0.68 -23.05 -1.65
C GLY A 133 0.28 -22.18 -2.85
N MET A 134 1.06 -21.14 -3.15
CA MET A 134 0.83 -20.22 -4.29
C MET A 134 1.55 -20.70 -5.55
N ASP A 135 1.11 -20.24 -6.72
CA ASP A 135 1.68 -20.66 -8.01
C ASP A 135 3.14 -20.18 -8.17
N PRO A 136 4.13 -21.10 -8.25
CA PRO A 136 5.52 -20.71 -8.51
C PRO A 136 5.73 -20.06 -9.88
N ASN A 137 4.82 -20.26 -10.84
CA ASN A 137 4.88 -19.64 -12.17
C ASN A 137 4.40 -18.18 -12.17
N ALA A 138 3.77 -17.71 -11.09
CA ALA A 138 3.35 -16.32 -10.97
C ALA A 138 4.55 -15.36 -10.88
N ALA A 139 5.66 -15.81 -10.30
CA ALA A 139 6.86 -14.97 -10.18
C ALA A 139 7.48 -14.59 -11.54
N PRO A 140 7.84 -15.54 -12.43
CA PRO A 140 8.29 -15.17 -13.77
C PRO A 140 7.21 -14.43 -14.57
N ALA A 141 5.93 -14.77 -14.43
CA ALA A 141 4.84 -14.06 -15.12
C ALA A 141 4.77 -12.57 -14.70
N MET A 142 4.82 -12.29 -13.40
CA MET A 142 4.81 -10.93 -12.89
C MET A 142 6.04 -10.14 -13.35
N PHE A 143 7.22 -10.74 -13.32
CA PHE A 143 8.45 -10.10 -13.80
C PHE A 143 8.39 -9.80 -15.30
N GLU A 144 7.88 -10.73 -16.11
CA GLU A 144 7.67 -10.51 -17.54
C GLU A 144 6.71 -9.33 -17.79
N ARG A 145 5.63 -9.22 -17.02
CA ARG A 145 4.70 -8.07 -17.11
C ARG A 145 5.37 -6.76 -16.74
N MET A 146 6.16 -6.72 -15.67
CA MET A 146 6.91 -5.51 -15.27
C MET A 146 7.90 -5.10 -16.36
N LEU A 147 8.63 -6.07 -16.93
CA LEU A 147 9.57 -5.81 -18.03
C LEU A 147 8.84 -5.35 -19.30
N GLN A 148 7.66 -5.91 -19.58
CA GLN A 148 6.83 -5.44 -20.69
C GLN A 148 6.36 -4.01 -20.46
N ALA A 149 5.85 -3.70 -19.27
CA ALA A 149 5.43 -2.36 -18.87
C ALA A 149 6.56 -1.34 -19.03
N SER A 150 7.80 -1.71 -18.68
CA SER A 150 8.97 -0.84 -18.79
C SER A 150 9.43 -0.61 -20.23
N ARG A 151 9.16 -1.52 -21.17
CA ARG A 151 9.52 -1.37 -22.59
C ARG A 151 8.62 -0.40 -23.34
N TYR A 152 7.34 -0.35 -22.98
CA TYR A 152 6.36 0.58 -23.57
C TYR A 152 6.29 1.91 -22.82
N ALA A 153 6.98 2.01 -21.69
CA ALA A 153 7.21 3.24 -20.97
C ALA A 153 8.28 4.11 -21.69
N SER A 154 7.94 5.38 -21.98
CA SER A 154 8.97 6.40 -22.27
C SER A 154 9.94 6.49 -21.07
N SER A 155 11.15 7.02 -21.24
CA SER A 155 12.21 7.07 -20.20
C SER A 155 11.76 7.63 -18.82
N ASN A 156 10.72 8.47 -18.77
CA ASN A 156 10.12 8.97 -17.52
C ASN A 156 9.04 8.06 -16.89
N ARG A 157 8.69 6.94 -17.50
CA ARG A 157 7.61 6.01 -17.07
C ARG A 157 8.13 4.64 -16.65
N ILE A 158 9.44 4.45 -16.50
CA ILE A 158 9.98 3.21 -15.93
C ILE A 158 9.29 3.02 -14.56
N PRO A 159 8.62 1.87 -14.33
CA PRO A 159 8.04 1.54 -13.03
C PRO A 159 8.98 1.88 -11.88
N GLU A 160 8.49 2.58 -10.85
CA GLU A 160 9.32 2.96 -9.70
C GLU A 160 9.93 1.73 -9.04
N PHE A 161 9.18 0.62 -8.99
CA PHE A 161 9.69 -0.68 -8.56
C PHE A 161 10.98 -1.09 -9.27
N LEU A 162 11.09 -0.86 -10.58
CA LEU A 162 12.27 -1.26 -11.37
C LEU A 162 13.47 -0.32 -11.18
N ARG A 163 13.27 0.86 -10.58
CA ARG A 163 14.36 1.76 -10.20
C ARG A 163 15.04 1.27 -8.93
N SER A 164 14.26 0.84 -7.93
CA SER A 164 14.78 0.26 -6.70
C SER A 164 15.18 -1.21 -6.86
N HIS A 165 14.47 -1.96 -7.70
CA HIS A 165 14.68 -3.38 -7.98
C HIS A 165 14.93 -3.63 -9.48
N PRO A 166 16.15 -3.37 -9.99
CA PRO A 166 16.46 -3.56 -11.40
C PRO A 166 16.19 -5.00 -11.86
N LEU A 167 15.27 -5.15 -12.81
CA LEU A 167 14.92 -6.45 -13.38
C LEU A 167 15.77 -6.74 -14.62
N SER A 168 16.28 -7.97 -14.72
CA SER A 168 17.08 -8.43 -15.85
C SER A 168 16.51 -9.71 -16.46
N GLU A 169 16.83 -9.98 -17.72
CA GLU A 169 16.47 -11.24 -18.37
C GLU A 169 17.04 -12.46 -17.63
N SER A 170 18.20 -12.31 -16.99
CA SER A 170 18.80 -13.36 -16.16
C SER A 170 17.98 -13.68 -14.90
N ARG A 171 17.36 -12.67 -14.25
CA ARG A 171 16.46 -12.88 -13.12
C ARG A 171 15.19 -13.61 -13.56
N ILE A 172 14.59 -13.20 -14.68
CA ILE A 172 13.43 -13.90 -15.27
C ILE A 172 13.78 -15.34 -15.64
N ALA A 173 14.97 -15.59 -16.19
CA ALA A 173 15.42 -16.93 -16.49
C ALA A 173 15.65 -17.79 -15.23
N ASP A 174 16.23 -17.23 -14.16
CA ASP A 174 16.41 -17.92 -12.87
C ASP A 174 15.05 -18.29 -12.25
N THR A 175 14.11 -17.35 -12.18
CA THR A 175 12.77 -17.61 -11.62
C THR A 175 11.99 -18.62 -12.47
N ARG A 176 12.07 -18.53 -13.81
CA ARG A 176 11.44 -19.52 -14.70
C ARG A 176 12.06 -20.92 -14.54
N ASN A 177 13.38 -21.03 -14.41
CA ASN A 177 14.05 -22.30 -14.19
C ASN A 177 13.68 -22.92 -12.84
N ARG A 178 13.48 -22.10 -11.81
CA ARG A 178 13.02 -22.54 -10.49
C ARG A 178 11.56 -22.97 -10.50
N ALA A 179 10.69 -22.20 -11.14
CA ALA A 179 9.27 -22.54 -11.26
C ALA A 179 9.08 -23.93 -11.89
N ARG A 180 9.91 -24.29 -12.88
CA ARG A 180 9.91 -25.62 -13.53
C ARG A 180 10.30 -26.79 -12.61
N GLN A 181 10.90 -26.53 -11.45
CA GLN A 181 11.24 -27.57 -10.48
C GLN A 181 10.02 -28.01 -9.66
N TYR A 182 8.94 -27.23 -9.70
CA TYR A 182 7.70 -27.52 -9.01
C TYR A 182 6.67 -28.14 -9.97
N PRO A 183 5.74 -28.98 -9.45
CA PRO A 183 4.62 -29.48 -10.24
C PRO A 183 3.81 -28.34 -10.85
N LYS A 184 3.30 -28.56 -12.07
CA LYS A 184 2.32 -27.65 -12.66
C LYS A 184 0.95 -27.94 -12.08
N GLU A 185 0.45 -27.00 -11.28
CA GLU A 185 -0.90 -27.06 -10.72
C GLU A 185 -1.77 -25.96 -11.34
N ILE A 186 -3.07 -26.21 -11.42
CA ILE A 186 -4.03 -25.21 -11.88
C ILE A 186 -4.52 -24.46 -10.66
N HIS A 187 -4.10 -23.20 -10.53
CA HIS A 187 -4.57 -22.32 -9.47
C HIS A 187 -5.87 -21.63 -9.90
N PRO A 188 -6.97 -21.75 -9.13
CA PRO A 188 -8.22 -21.10 -9.47
C PRO A 188 -8.10 -19.58 -9.36
N VAL A 189 -8.84 -18.86 -10.20
CA VAL A 189 -8.92 -17.39 -10.11
C VAL A 189 -9.57 -17.01 -8.77
N SER A 190 -8.81 -16.35 -7.91
CA SER A 190 -9.30 -15.81 -6.64
C SER A 190 -10.27 -14.66 -6.89
N LEU A 191 -11.58 -14.90 -6.67
CA LEU A 191 -12.61 -13.88 -6.84
C LEU A 191 -12.35 -12.68 -5.92
N SER A 192 -11.99 -12.92 -4.66
CA SER A 192 -11.70 -11.84 -3.69
C SER A 192 -10.59 -10.92 -4.20
N TYR A 193 -9.52 -11.48 -4.76
CA TYR A 193 -8.47 -10.69 -5.39
C TYR A 193 -8.99 -9.90 -6.60
N GLN A 194 -9.76 -10.52 -7.49
CA GLN A 194 -10.30 -9.82 -8.66
C GLN A 194 -11.27 -8.69 -8.28
N LEU A 195 -12.06 -8.84 -7.20
CA LEU A 195 -12.91 -7.78 -6.68
C LEU A 195 -12.09 -6.60 -6.15
N MET A 196 -10.99 -6.86 -5.43
CA MET A 196 -10.09 -5.80 -4.97
C MET A 196 -9.37 -5.12 -6.13
N ARG A 197 -8.96 -5.89 -7.15
CA ARG A 197 -8.40 -5.36 -8.39
C ARG A 197 -9.39 -4.45 -9.11
N ALA A 198 -10.66 -4.85 -9.22
CA ALA A 198 -11.71 -4.00 -9.80
C ALA A 198 -11.94 -2.72 -8.98
N ARG A 199 -11.93 -2.80 -7.64
CA ARG A 199 -12.03 -1.62 -6.77
C ARG A 199 -10.84 -0.66 -6.94
N ALA A 200 -9.62 -1.18 -7.03
CA ALA A 200 -8.43 -0.38 -7.28
C ALA A 200 -8.46 0.27 -8.68
N ALA A 201 -8.90 -0.46 -9.70
CA ALA A 201 -9.06 0.08 -11.05
C ALA A 201 -10.11 1.21 -11.11
N ASN A 202 -11.22 1.07 -10.40
CA ASN A 202 -12.22 2.14 -10.28
C ASN A 202 -11.65 3.38 -9.57
N GLN A 203 -10.93 3.20 -8.46
CA GLN A 203 -10.30 4.30 -7.71
C GLN A 203 -9.26 5.06 -8.54
N LEU A 204 -8.52 4.36 -9.40
CA LEU A 204 -7.44 4.93 -10.21
C LEU A 204 -7.91 5.51 -11.56
N ALA A 205 -9.19 5.36 -11.91
CA ALA A 205 -9.74 5.95 -13.11
C ALA A 205 -9.75 7.49 -13.01
N ASN A 206 -9.53 8.20 -14.13
CA ASN A 206 -9.50 9.67 -14.09
C ASN A 206 -10.91 10.24 -13.92
N THR A 207 -11.92 9.56 -14.46
CA THR A 207 -13.34 9.89 -14.26
C THR A 207 -14.19 8.64 -14.07
N PRO A 208 -15.35 8.75 -13.39
CA PRO A 208 -16.30 7.65 -13.28
C PRO A 208 -16.76 7.12 -14.64
N GLU A 209 -16.94 7.97 -15.65
CA GLU A 209 -17.33 7.55 -17.00
C GLU A 209 -16.26 6.69 -17.68
N GLU A 210 -14.98 7.03 -17.50
CA GLU A 210 -13.87 6.21 -18.00
C GLU A 210 -13.90 4.81 -17.37
N ALA A 211 -14.13 4.73 -16.06
CA ALA A 211 -14.28 3.45 -15.36
C ALA A 211 -15.47 2.65 -15.91
N VAL A 212 -16.62 3.29 -16.15
CA VAL A 212 -17.80 2.63 -16.74
C VAL A 212 -17.47 2.04 -18.12
N GLN A 213 -16.80 2.80 -18.99
CA GLN A 213 -16.41 2.29 -20.31
C GLN A 213 -15.41 1.14 -20.22
N THR A 214 -14.46 1.23 -19.29
CA THR A 214 -13.46 0.19 -19.05
C THR A 214 -14.13 -1.13 -18.68
N PHE A 215 -15.00 -1.13 -17.66
CA PHE A 215 -15.65 -2.38 -17.23
C PHE A 215 -16.67 -2.91 -18.23
N ARG A 216 -17.36 -2.05 -19.00
CA ARG A 216 -18.19 -2.50 -20.13
C ARG A 216 -17.36 -3.19 -21.20
N GLY A 217 -16.21 -2.62 -21.56
CA GLY A 217 -15.26 -3.23 -22.49
C GLY A 217 -14.73 -4.59 -21.99
N GLU A 218 -14.45 -4.72 -20.68
CA GLU A 218 -14.07 -6.01 -20.08
C GLU A 218 -15.19 -7.06 -20.16
N LEU A 219 -16.45 -6.66 -20.00
CA LEU A 219 -17.61 -7.54 -20.08
C LEU A 219 -17.96 -7.96 -21.52
N GLU A 220 -17.64 -7.13 -22.51
CA GLU A 220 -17.79 -7.45 -23.94
C GLU A 220 -16.61 -8.29 -24.46
N GLY A 221 -15.41 -8.07 -23.91
CA GLY A 221 -14.18 -8.72 -24.32
C GLY A 221 -13.79 -9.94 -23.48
N LYS A 222 -12.47 -10.07 -23.26
CA LYS A 222 -11.90 -11.08 -22.36
C LYS A 222 -11.70 -10.48 -20.97
N THR A 223 -12.28 -11.14 -19.97
CA THR A 223 -12.06 -10.84 -18.56
C THR A 223 -11.65 -12.10 -17.80
N GLN A 224 -10.79 -11.94 -16.79
CA GLN A 224 -10.40 -13.03 -15.88
C GLN A 224 -11.56 -13.45 -14.98
N SER A 225 -12.47 -12.52 -14.68
CA SER A 225 -13.65 -12.78 -13.86
C SER A 225 -14.77 -11.84 -14.29
N ARG A 226 -15.78 -12.40 -14.97
CA ARG A 226 -16.98 -11.65 -15.37
C ARG A 226 -17.69 -11.05 -14.15
N GLU A 227 -17.72 -11.78 -13.05
CA GLU A 227 -18.32 -11.34 -11.78
C GLU A 227 -17.57 -10.14 -11.18
N ALA A 228 -16.24 -10.13 -11.24
CA ALA A 228 -15.46 -8.99 -10.77
C ALA A 228 -15.56 -7.77 -11.71
N ALA A 229 -15.62 -7.99 -13.02
CA ALA A 229 -15.86 -6.91 -13.99
C ALA A 229 -17.24 -6.28 -13.80
N THR A 230 -18.29 -7.09 -13.57
CA THR A 230 -19.62 -6.59 -13.20
C THR A 230 -19.58 -5.81 -11.89
N TYR A 231 -18.89 -6.31 -10.86
CA TYR A 231 -18.72 -5.57 -9.62
C TYR A 231 -17.98 -4.23 -9.83
N GLY A 232 -16.93 -4.19 -10.64
CA GLY A 232 -16.26 -2.94 -11.03
C GLY A 232 -17.21 -1.97 -11.73
N LEU A 233 -18.05 -2.47 -12.63
CA LEU A 233 -19.10 -1.67 -13.29
C LEU A 233 -20.12 -1.11 -12.28
N VAL A 234 -20.51 -1.89 -11.26
CA VAL A 234 -21.40 -1.43 -10.19
C VAL A 234 -20.79 -0.23 -9.45
N LEU A 235 -19.50 -0.31 -9.08
CA LEU A 235 -18.81 0.80 -8.42
C LEU A 235 -18.75 2.03 -9.34
N ALA A 236 -18.32 1.84 -10.58
CA ALA A 236 -18.19 2.92 -11.56
C ALA A 236 -19.53 3.62 -11.87
N LEU A 237 -20.62 2.85 -12.01
CA LEU A 237 -21.96 3.40 -12.22
C LEU A 237 -22.46 4.17 -10.99
N THR A 238 -22.14 3.69 -9.78
CA THR A 238 -22.50 4.38 -8.54
C THR A 238 -21.77 5.72 -8.45
N ASP A 239 -20.47 5.75 -8.72
CA ASP A 239 -19.65 6.96 -8.72
C ASP A 239 -20.04 7.93 -9.85
N ALA A 240 -20.51 7.41 -11.00
CA ALA A 240 -21.04 8.20 -12.11
C ALA A 240 -22.47 8.73 -11.88
N GLY A 241 -23.03 8.57 -10.68
CA GLY A 241 -24.37 9.06 -10.34
C GLY A 241 -25.50 8.28 -11.04
N ARG A 242 -25.27 7.02 -11.42
CA ARG A 242 -26.23 6.12 -12.08
C ARG A 242 -26.59 4.92 -11.18
N PRO A 243 -27.06 5.15 -9.95
CA PRO A 243 -27.24 4.08 -8.97
C PRO A 243 -28.35 3.08 -9.35
N ASP A 244 -29.30 3.47 -10.21
CA ASP A 244 -30.34 2.56 -10.68
C ASP A 244 -29.79 1.49 -11.62
N GLU A 245 -28.88 1.87 -12.52
CA GLU A 245 -28.16 0.91 -13.35
C GLU A 245 -27.20 0.07 -12.52
N ALA A 246 -26.48 0.69 -11.58
CA ALA A 246 -25.59 -0.03 -10.66
C ALA A 246 -26.34 -1.13 -9.88
N SER A 247 -27.56 -0.84 -9.42
CA SER A 247 -28.41 -1.81 -8.73
C SER A 247 -28.77 -3.01 -9.60
N LEU A 248 -29.12 -2.78 -10.88
CA LEU A 248 -29.44 -3.87 -11.82
C LEU A 248 -28.23 -4.78 -12.08
N GLU A 249 -27.05 -4.17 -12.26
CA GLU A 249 -25.81 -4.93 -12.43
C GLU A 249 -25.44 -5.73 -11.18
N LEU A 250 -25.63 -5.15 -9.98
CA LEU A 250 -25.37 -5.83 -8.71
C LEU A 250 -26.30 -7.04 -8.52
N ASP A 251 -27.58 -6.90 -8.85
CA ASP A 251 -28.56 -7.99 -8.77
C ASP A 251 -28.15 -9.22 -9.62
N SER A 252 -27.47 -8.98 -10.74
CA SER A 252 -27.00 -10.06 -11.65
C SER A 252 -25.93 -10.97 -11.03
N ILE A 253 -25.17 -10.47 -10.05
CA ILE A 253 -24.12 -11.21 -9.35
C ILE A 253 -24.50 -11.56 -7.90
N TRP A 254 -25.49 -10.87 -7.33
CA TRP A 254 -25.88 -11.00 -5.93
C TRP A 254 -26.24 -12.43 -5.51
N SER A 255 -27.07 -13.10 -6.30
CA SER A 255 -27.61 -14.44 -5.96
C SER A 255 -26.54 -15.52 -5.78
N LYS A 256 -25.36 -15.35 -6.38
CA LYS A 256 -24.25 -16.31 -6.29
C LYS A 256 -23.54 -16.25 -4.94
N SER A 257 -23.44 -15.06 -4.35
CA SER A 257 -22.68 -14.81 -3.12
C SER A 257 -23.31 -13.69 -2.28
N PRO A 258 -24.55 -13.84 -1.78
CA PRO A 258 -25.32 -12.75 -1.16
C PRO A 258 -24.70 -12.23 0.15
N ASP A 259 -23.87 -13.02 0.81
CA ASP A 259 -23.23 -12.67 2.08
C ASP A 259 -21.87 -11.97 1.94
N ARG A 260 -21.42 -11.69 0.71
CA ARG A 260 -20.14 -11.00 0.48
C ARG A 260 -20.16 -9.57 1.00
N ILE A 261 -19.12 -9.23 1.74
CA ILE A 261 -18.96 -7.90 2.34
C ILE A 261 -18.86 -6.84 1.24
N GLU A 262 -18.17 -7.16 0.14
CA GLU A 262 -17.98 -6.27 -1.01
C GLU A 262 -19.32 -5.89 -1.64
N TYR A 263 -20.26 -6.83 -1.77
CA TYR A 263 -21.57 -6.60 -2.37
C TYR A 263 -22.49 -5.84 -1.44
N ILE A 264 -22.43 -6.15 -0.14
CA ILE A 264 -23.19 -5.44 0.88
C ILE A 264 -22.73 -3.97 0.97
N ILE A 265 -21.43 -3.72 0.92
CA ILE A 265 -20.88 -2.36 0.87
C ILE A 265 -21.34 -1.65 -0.41
N ALA A 266 -21.22 -2.28 -1.58
CA ALA A 266 -21.68 -1.68 -2.84
C ALA A 266 -23.18 -1.38 -2.82
N SER A 267 -24.01 -2.28 -2.28
CA SER A 267 -25.45 -2.06 -2.10
C SER A 267 -25.74 -0.86 -1.20
N ALA A 268 -25.01 -0.72 -0.09
CA ALA A 268 -25.14 0.43 0.79
C ALA A 268 -24.68 1.74 0.13
N GLU A 269 -23.60 1.71 -0.66
CA GLU A 269 -23.13 2.85 -1.45
C GLU A 269 -24.16 3.28 -2.51
N ILE A 270 -24.82 2.33 -3.17
CA ILE A 270 -25.96 2.59 -4.08
C ILE A 270 -27.13 3.26 -3.34
N ASP A 271 -27.51 2.76 -2.16
CA ASP A 271 -28.60 3.34 -1.37
C ASP A 271 -28.24 4.77 -0.89
N MET A 272 -26.99 5.01 -0.50
CA MET A 272 -26.48 6.35 -0.20
C MET A 272 -26.54 7.27 -1.43
N ALA A 273 -26.14 6.80 -2.60
CA ALA A 273 -26.20 7.56 -3.86
C ALA A 273 -27.65 7.87 -4.30
N ARG A 274 -28.62 7.01 -3.95
CA ARG A 274 -30.07 7.24 -4.13
C ARG A 274 -30.67 8.19 -3.09
N ASN A 275 -29.86 8.79 -2.22
CA ASN A 275 -30.31 9.60 -1.08
C ASN A 275 -31.24 8.81 -0.13
N ARG A 276 -30.94 7.52 0.09
CA ARG A 276 -31.64 6.62 1.03
C ARG A 276 -30.69 6.09 2.12
N PRO A 277 -29.97 6.97 2.85
CA PRO A 277 -28.94 6.54 3.79
C PRO A 277 -29.49 5.71 4.97
N ALA A 278 -30.78 5.85 5.32
CA ALA A 278 -31.43 5.00 6.33
C ALA A 278 -31.41 3.51 5.96
N ARG A 279 -31.58 3.16 4.68
CA ARG A 279 -31.49 1.77 4.21
C ARG A 279 -30.05 1.24 4.27
N ALA A 280 -29.08 2.07 3.90
CA ALA A 280 -27.66 1.74 4.03
C ALA A 280 -27.28 1.45 5.49
N VAL A 281 -27.74 2.28 6.43
CA VAL A 281 -27.57 2.08 7.89
C VAL A 281 -28.17 0.75 8.34
N GLU A 282 -29.40 0.43 7.93
CA GLU A 282 -30.05 -0.83 8.28
C GLU A 282 -29.27 -2.05 7.74
N THR A 283 -28.87 -2.03 6.48
CA THR A 283 -28.13 -3.12 5.84
C THR A 283 -26.76 -3.34 6.50
N LEU A 284 -26.00 -2.26 6.71
CA LEU A 284 -24.66 -2.32 7.27
C LEU A 284 -24.66 -2.71 8.75
N SER A 285 -25.61 -2.20 9.55
CA SER A 285 -25.74 -2.57 10.96
C SER A 285 -26.05 -4.07 11.14
N LYS A 286 -26.96 -4.62 10.33
CA LYS A 286 -27.24 -6.06 10.31
C LYS A 286 -25.99 -6.88 9.97
N LYS A 287 -25.20 -6.46 8.98
CA LYS A 287 -23.97 -7.16 8.61
C LYS A 287 -22.87 -7.03 9.67
N LEU A 288 -22.72 -5.87 10.29
CA LEU A 288 -21.78 -5.65 11.39
C LEU A 288 -22.13 -6.50 12.62
N ALA A 289 -23.41 -6.75 12.90
CA ALA A 289 -23.82 -7.62 13.99
C ALA A 289 -23.25 -9.06 13.87
N VAL A 290 -23.07 -9.55 12.65
CA VAL A 290 -22.48 -10.88 12.36
C VAL A 290 -21.00 -10.82 11.97
N SER A 291 -20.43 -9.63 11.82
CA SER A 291 -19.02 -9.40 11.46
C SER A 291 -18.44 -8.23 12.28
N PRO A 292 -18.46 -8.32 13.62
CA PRO A 292 -18.07 -7.23 14.49
C PRO A 292 -16.59 -6.86 14.28
N GLY A 293 -16.29 -5.56 14.28
CA GLY A 293 -14.93 -5.04 14.10
C GLY A 293 -14.40 -5.10 12.66
N ASN A 294 -15.21 -5.53 11.68
CA ASN A 294 -14.83 -5.44 10.28
C ASN A 294 -14.68 -3.97 9.85
N HIS A 295 -13.45 -3.55 9.63
CA HIS A 295 -13.12 -2.15 9.41
C HIS A 295 -13.81 -1.54 8.19
N ALA A 296 -13.85 -2.23 7.04
CA ALA A 296 -14.49 -1.70 5.84
C ALA A 296 -15.98 -1.44 6.06
N LEU A 297 -16.68 -2.40 6.68
CA LEU A 297 -18.08 -2.22 7.07
C LEU A 297 -18.27 -1.09 8.08
N THR A 298 -17.41 -0.99 9.09
CA THR A 298 -17.48 0.07 10.10
C THR A 298 -17.31 1.46 9.47
N MET A 299 -16.34 1.63 8.58
CA MET A 299 -16.08 2.89 7.90
C MET A 299 -17.25 3.29 6.99
N THR A 300 -17.79 2.36 6.19
CA THR A 300 -18.97 2.62 5.35
C THR A 300 -20.22 2.89 6.21
N TYR A 301 -20.37 2.20 7.34
CA TYR A 301 -21.49 2.42 8.26
C TYR A 301 -21.46 3.81 8.89
N ALA A 302 -20.28 4.28 9.31
CA ALA A 302 -20.11 5.62 9.84
C ALA A 302 -20.43 6.69 8.78
N LYS A 303 -20.02 6.51 7.52
CA LYS A 303 -20.41 7.39 6.40
C LYS A 303 -21.93 7.41 6.18
N ALA A 304 -22.58 6.24 6.22
CA ALA A 304 -24.02 6.12 6.08
C ALA A 304 -24.78 6.82 7.22
N LEU A 305 -24.32 6.65 8.47
CA LEU A 305 -24.87 7.35 9.64
C LEU A 305 -24.71 8.87 9.53
N MET A 306 -23.53 9.34 9.09
CA MET A 306 -23.26 10.74 8.86
C MET A 306 -24.23 11.34 7.83
N GLN A 307 -24.42 10.67 6.68
CA GLN A 307 -25.39 11.09 5.67
C GLN A 307 -26.85 10.99 6.15
N ASN A 308 -27.15 10.04 7.04
CA ASN A 308 -28.46 9.89 7.66
C ASN A 308 -28.69 10.83 8.85
N GLN A 309 -27.87 11.89 9.00
CA GLN A 309 -27.98 12.90 10.07
C GLN A 309 -27.88 12.31 11.49
N GLN A 310 -27.09 11.25 11.66
CA GLN A 310 -26.81 10.61 12.96
C GLN A 310 -25.31 10.67 13.31
N PRO A 311 -24.69 11.87 13.35
CA PRO A 311 -23.26 12.01 13.57
C PRO A 311 -22.82 11.56 14.97
N HIS A 312 -23.65 11.70 16.00
CA HIS A 312 -23.34 11.22 17.35
C HIS A 312 -23.12 9.69 17.40
N ILE A 313 -23.93 8.92 16.67
CA ILE A 313 -23.78 7.46 16.60
C ILE A 313 -22.52 7.12 15.78
N ALA A 314 -22.29 7.83 14.68
CA ALA A 314 -21.08 7.65 13.88
C ALA A 314 -19.81 7.94 14.69
N GLU A 315 -19.83 8.95 15.57
CA GLU A 315 -18.74 9.28 16.48
C GLU A 315 -18.43 8.12 17.42
N GLU A 316 -19.42 7.56 18.09
CA GLU A 316 -19.24 6.42 19.01
C GLU A 316 -18.62 5.20 18.30
N VAL A 317 -19.13 4.91 17.09
CA VAL A 317 -18.64 3.82 16.25
C VAL A 317 -17.16 4.02 15.88
N LEU A 318 -16.80 5.22 15.44
CA LEU A 318 -15.43 5.53 15.00
C LEU A 318 -14.46 5.66 16.18
N LEU A 319 -14.89 6.14 17.34
CA LEU A 319 -14.09 6.15 18.57
C LEU A 319 -13.79 4.72 19.07
N ALA A 320 -14.72 3.78 18.89
CA ALA A 320 -14.46 2.37 19.19
C ALA A 320 -13.46 1.77 18.18
N GLN A 321 -13.61 2.10 16.90
CA GLN A 321 -12.72 1.62 15.84
C GLN A 321 -11.30 2.20 15.96
N SER A 322 -11.15 3.47 16.37
CA SER A 322 -9.83 4.13 16.50
C SER A 322 -8.95 3.47 17.56
N LYS A 323 -9.55 2.89 18.59
CA LYS A 323 -8.82 2.11 19.60
C LYS A 323 -8.26 0.80 19.05
N GLN A 324 -8.94 0.21 18.05
CA GLN A 324 -8.49 -1.02 17.40
C GLN A 324 -7.51 -0.73 16.26
N ARG A 325 -7.65 0.43 15.60
CA ARG A 325 -6.81 0.85 14.47
C ARG A 325 -6.30 2.28 14.66
N PRO A 326 -5.42 2.50 15.66
CA PRO A 326 -4.90 3.84 15.96
C PRO A 326 -3.99 4.38 14.86
N ASN A 327 -3.44 3.52 13.99
CA ASN A 327 -2.53 3.92 12.91
C ASN A 327 -3.24 4.18 11.57
N ASP A 328 -4.57 4.25 11.55
CA ASP A 328 -5.34 4.49 10.32
C ASP A 328 -5.65 5.98 10.14
N PRO A 329 -4.95 6.70 9.25
CA PRO A 329 -5.21 8.12 9.03
C PRO A 329 -6.60 8.37 8.45
N GLY A 330 -7.11 7.49 7.58
CA GLY A 330 -8.43 7.64 6.98
C GLY A 330 -9.56 7.56 8.02
N LEU A 331 -9.37 6.72 9.04
CA LEU A 331 -10.25 6.65 10.21
C LEU A 331 -10.28 7.97 10.98
N TRP A 332 -9.10 8.49 11.37
CA TRP A 332 -9.01 9.73 12.14
C TRP A 332 -9.57 10.94 11.39
N TYR A 333 -9.35 10.99 10.07
CA TYR A 333 -9.95 12.00 9.22
C TYR A 333 -11.49 11.93 9.27
N LEU A 334 -12.08 10.75 9.05
CA LEU A 334 -13.54 10.59 9.09
C LEU A 334 -14.11 10.90 10.48
N LEU A 335 -13.43 10.46 11.54
CA LEU A 335 -13.84 10.73 12.92
C LEU A 335 -13.87 12.24 13.21
N ALA A 336 -12.87 12.99 12.76
CA ALA A 336 -12.84 14.44 12.89
C ALA A 336 -14.03 15.12 12.20
N GLU A 337 -14.35 14.71 10.96
CA GLU A 337 -15.48 15.27 10.21
C GLU A 337 -16.82 14.98 10.91
N VAL A 338 -17.01 13.74 11.37
CA VAL A 338 -18.19 13.32 12.12
C VAL A 338 -18.32 14.09 13.44
N GLN A 339 -17.23 14.27 14.18
CA GLN A 339 -17.22 15.04 15.42
C GLN A 339 -17.58 16.51 15.21
N GLY A 340 -17.16 17.11 14.08
CA GLY A 340 -17.58 18.45 13.69
C GLY A 340 -19.09 18.54 13.51
N LEU A 341 -19.69 17.58 12.80
CA LEU A 341 -21.13 17.51 12.59
C LEU A 341 -21.91 17.20 13.88
N ALA A 342 -21.33 16.42 14.79
CA ALA A 342 -21.87 16.15 16.11
C ALA A 342 -21.73 17.35 17.07
N GLY A 343 -21.02 18.41 16.69
CA GLY A 343 -20.73 19.55 17.56
C GLY A 343 -19.66 19.27 18.64
N ASN A 344 -19.00 18.12 18.61
CA ASN A 344 -17.86 17.83 19.48
C ASN A 344 -16.57 18.47 18.94
N ILE A 345 -16.46 19.80 19.06
CA ILE A 345 -15.35 20.57 18.48
C ILE A 345 -14.00 20.23 19.14
N ALA A 346 -13.99 19.98 20.45
CA ALA A 346 -12.78 19.56 21.16
C ALA A 346 -12.30 18.17 20.69
N GLY A 347 -13.22 17.23 20.46
CA GLY A 347 -12.93 15.93 19.88
C GLY A 347 -12.40 16.05 18.45
N LEU A 348 -13.05 16.86 17.60
CA LEU A 348 -12.62 17.10 16.22
C LEU A 348 -11.15 17.53 16.16
N HIS A 349 -10.74 18.49 16.99
CA HIS A 349 -9.36 18.96 17.00
C HIS A 349 -8.36 17.89 17.46
N GLN A 350 -8.73 17.05 18.43
CA GLN A 350 -7.91 15.91 18.83
C GLN A 350 -7.77 14.89 17.69
N SER A 351 -8.88 14.52 17.04
CA SER A 351 -8.86 13.55 15.93
C SER A 351 -8.10 14.08 14.71
N ARG A 352 -8.22 15.39 14.38
CA ARG A 352 -7.39 16.01 13.33
C ARG A 352 -5.91 16.02 13.68
N ALA A 353 -5.57 16.20 14.96
CA ALA A 353 -4.18 16.11 15.38
C ALA A 353 -3.62 14.70 15.13
N GLU A 354 -4.35 13.65 15.48
CA GLU A 354 -3.93 12.26 15.21
C GLU A 354 -3.77 11.99 13.70
N TYR A 355 -4.70 12.48 12.87
CA TYR A 355 -4.55 12.43 11.41
C TYR A 355 -3.24 13.07 10.95
N PHE A 356 -2.92 14.29 11.42
CA PHE A 356 -1.69 14.98 11.03
C PHE A 356 -0.42 14.31 11.56
N ILE A 357 -0.46 13.75 12.78
CA ILE A 357 0.66 12.97 13.34
C ILE A 357 0.98 11.79 12.44
N LEU A 358 -0.03 11.00 12.04
CA LEU A 358 0.17 9.82 11.19
C LEU A 358 0.65 10.15 9.78
N ASN A 359 0.38 11.37 9.30
CA ASN A 359 0.88 11.87 8.02
C ASN A 359 2.21 12.64 8.14
N GLY A 360 2.81 12.70 9.34
CA GLY A 360 4.08 13.39 9.58
C GLY A 360 4.01 14.93 9.57
N VAL A 361 2.81 15.51 9.58
CA VAL A 361 2.60 16.97 9.55
C VAL A 361 2.48 17.50 10.99
N LEU A 362 3.58 17.39 11.74
CA LEU A 362 3.59 17.61 13.20
C LEU A 362 3.20 19.05 13.62
N ASP A 363 3.53 20.06 12.80
CA ASP A 363 3.16 21.45 13.07
C ASP A 363 1.63 21.66 13.03
N ALA A 364 0.97 21.06 12.04
CA ALA A 364 -0.48 21.10 11.95
C ALA A 364 -1.12 20.34 13.12
N ALA A 365 -0.54 19.20 13.52
CA ALA A 365 -1.03 18.44 14.67
C ALA A 365 -0.97 19.25 15.97
N GLU A 366 0.18 19.88 16.26
CA GLU A 366 0.35 20.76 17.42
C GLU A 366 -0.66 21.90 17.42
N GLN A 367 -0.88 22.55 16.26
CA GLN A 367 -1.87 23.61 16.13
C GLN A 367 -3.28 23.13 16.48
N GLN A 368 -3.67 21.94 16.02
CA GLN A 368 -4.98 21.36 16.34
C GLN A 368 -5.11 21.06 17.85
N LEU A 369 -4.11 20.46 18.48
CA LEU A 369 -4.13 20.20 19.92
C LEU A 369 -4.23 21.49 20.74
N ASN A 370 -3.54 22.55 20.33
CA ASN A 370 -3.65 23.86 20.97
C ASN A 370 -5.07 24.46 20.86
N TYR A 371 -5.79 24.21 19.76
CA TYR A 371 -7.21 24.57 19.66
C TYR A 371 -8.09 23.74 20.60
N ALA A 372 -7.87 22.42 20.67
CA ALA A 372 -8.57 21.55 21.61
C ALA A 372 -8.34 21.97 23.08
N LEU A 373 -7.11 22.37 23.43
CA LEU A 373 -6.73 22.77 24.77
C LEU A 373 -7.52 24.01 25.26
N LYS A 374 -7.73 24.99 24.37
CA LYS A 374 -8.54 26.18 24.69
C LYS A 374 -9.99 25.85 25.00
N LEU A 375 -10.53 24.80 24.38
CA LEU A 375 -11.92 24.37 24.55
C LEU A 375 -12.13 23.45 25.76
N THR A 376 -11.06 22.92 26.37
CA THR A 376 -11.12 21.87 27.39
C THR A 376 -10.65 22.32 28.77
N GLN A 377 -10.43 23.62 28.99
CA GLN A 377 -9.88 24.18 30.25
C GLN A 377 -10.68 23.80 31.52
N GLY A 378 -11.97 23.47 31.39
CA GLY A 378 -12.82 22.99 32.49
C GLY A 378 -12.82 21.47 32.71
N ASP A 379 -12.21 20.70 31.80
CA ASP A 379 -12.09 19.24 31.84
C ASP A 379 -10.63 18.87 32.08
N TYR A 380 -10.27 18.70 33.36
CA TYR A 380 -8.90 18.42 33.79
C TYR A 380 -8.33 17.12 33.17
N PRO A 381 -9.04 15.97 33.19
CA PRO A 381 -8.58 14.76 32.51
C PRO A 381 -8.26 14.95 31.03
N THR A 382 -9.12 15.65 30.27
CA THR A 382 -8.89 15.88 28.84
C THR A 382 -7.74 16.86 28.59
N THR A 383 -7.66 17.93 29.37
CA THR A 383 -6.54 18.89 29.33
C THR A 383 -5.21 18.19 29.56
N ALA A 384 -5.13 17.28 30.53
CA ALA A 384 -3.92 16.54 30.83
C ALA A 384 -3.50 15.62 29.67
N ARG A 385 -4.45 14.92 29.03
CA ARG A 385 -4.18 14.08 27.85
C ARG A 385 -3.68 14.88 26.66
N ILE A 386 -4.30 16.01 26.35
CA ILE A 386 -3.88 16.90 25.25
C ILE A 386 -2.48 17.44 25.53
N THR A 387 -2.22 17.85 26.77
CA THR A 387 -0.89 18.36 27.17
C THR A 387 0.19 17.30 27.04
N GLU A 388 -0.09 16.06 27.42
CA GLU A 388 0.85 14.95 27.23
C GLU A 388 1.08 14.68 25.74
N ARG A 389 0.02 14.68 24.93
CA ARG A 389 0.14 14.47 23.49
C ARG A 389 0.96 15.56 22.79
N LEU A 390 0.89 16.80 23.26
CA LEU A 390 1.78 17.88 22.80
C LEU A 390 3.26 17.60 23.11
N ARG A 391 3.56 16.98 24.26
CA ARG A 391 4.93 16.55 24.58
C ARG A 391 5.38 15.41 23.70
N ASP A 392 4.50 14.44 23.41
CA ASP A 392 4.80 13.36 22.46
C ASP A 392 5.21 13.93 21.09
N ILE A 393 4.48 14.93 20.58
CA ILE A 393 4.81 15.59 19.31
C ILE A 393 6.22 16.22 19.36
N ALA A 394 6.56 16.90 20.46
CA ALA A 394 7.89 17.49 20.62
C ALA A 394 9.00 16.42 20.61
N GLN A 395 8.78 15.28 21.28
CA GLN A 395 9.72 14.15 21.25
C GLN A 395 9.84 13.52 19.86
N LEU A 396 8.73 13.37 19.14
CA LEU A 396 8.72 12.85 17.77
C LEU A 396 9.52 13.76 16.83
N ARG A 397 9.44 15.09 16.98
CA ARG A 397 10.27 16.04 16.20
C ARG A 397 11.75 15.82 16.47
N GLU A 398 12.15 15.75 17.72
CA GLU A 398 13.56 15.53 18.09
C GLU A 398 14.08 14.20 17.53
N GLN A 399 13.26 13.15 17.52
CA GLN A 399 13.64 11.87 16.92
C GLN A 399 13.80 11.96 15.40
N LEU A 400 12.93 12.70 14.71
CA LEU A 400 13.00 12.89 13.25
C LEU A 400 14.20 13.76 12.83
N GLU A 401 14.59 14.75 13.63
CA GLU A 401 15.78 15.57 13.37
C GLU A 401 17.09 14.79 13.54
N ASN A 402 17.07 13.74 14.36
CA ASN A 402 18.23 12.89 14.66
C ASN A 402 18.34 11.65 13.76
N PHE A 403 17.40 11.45 12.83
CA PHE A 403 17.36 10.34 11.86
C PHE A 403 17.97 10.77 10.53
#